data_AF-A8Q3C8-F1
#
_entry.id   AF-A8Q3C8-F1
#
_cell.length_a   1.000
_cell.length_b   1.000
_cell.length_c   1.000
_cell.angle_alpha   90.00
_cell.angle_beta   90.00
_cell.angle_gamma   90.00
#
_symmetry.space_group_name_H-M   'P 1'
#
loop_
_entity.id
_entity.type
_entity.pdbx_description
1 polymer ?
#
loop_
_entity_poly.entity_id
_entity_poly.type
_entity_poly.pdbx_seq_one_letter_code
_entity_poly.pdbx_strand_id
1 'polypeptide(L)'
;MEPLMESVGKQCQDQLAVFQRCIYVHRNDPASCTQPQQELAKCASNAVPMLQTIKRTCGHLIREYDQCLAANKDASSDELAVQCTSKLRALAECAEAVKLNSQTA
;
A
#
# COMPACT_ATOMS: atom_id res chain seq x y z
N MET A 1 -18.38 13.69 2.58
CA MET A 1 -17.08 13.11 3.00
C MET A 1 -16.33 12.70 1.73
N GLU A 2 -15.61 13.63 1.11
CA GLU A 2 -14.92 13.38 -0.18
C GLU A 2 -13.49 13.99 -0.35
N PRO A 3 -12.68 14.36 0.67
CA PRO A 3 -11.38 15.00 0.36
C PRO A 3 -10.18 14.06 0.17
N LEU A 4 -10.25 12.77 0.51
CA LEU A 4 -9.05 11.91 0.51
C LEU A 4 -8.68 11.40 -0.90
N MET A 5 -9.67 11.02 -1.72
CA MET A 5 -9.42 10.53 -3.08
C MET A 5 -9.08 11.67 -4.05
N GLU A 6 -9.70 12.85 -3.87
CA GLU A 6 -9.47 13.99 -4.76
C GLU A 6 -8.07 14.61 -4.58
N SER A 7 -7.53 14.61 -3.34
CA SER A 7 -6.18 15.10 -3.07
C SER A 7 -5.09 14.17 -3.62
N VAL A 8 -5.27 12.86 -3.52
CA VAL A 8 -4.32 11.87 -4.08
C VAL A 8 -4.32 11.91 -5.61
N GLY A 9 -5.51 12.00 -6.21
CA GLY A 9 -5.68 12.09 -7.65
C GLY A 9 -5.05 13.34 -8.26
N LYS A 10 -5.14 14.49 -7.59
CA LYS A 10 -4.53 15.76 -8.04
C LYS A 10 -3.02 15.82 -7.82
N GLN A 11 -2.52 15.23 -6.73
CA GLN A 11 -1.12 15.38 -6.32
C GLN A 11 -0.19 14.32 -6.93
N CYS A 12 -0.74 13.18 -7.33
CA CYS A 12 0.00 12.08 -7.98
C CYS A 12 -0.52 11.75 -9.39
N GLN A 13 -1.20 12.72 -10.01
CA GLN A 13 -1.85 12.54 -11.31
C GLN A 13 -0.85 12.14 -12.41
N ASP A 14 0.35 12.72 -12.39
CA ASP A 14 1.42 12.42 -13.33
C ASP A 14 1.93 10.98 -13.18
N GLN A 15 2.23 10.53 -11.96
CA GLN A 15 2.72 9.17 -11.71
C GLN A 15 1.62 8.12 -12.00
N LEU A 16 0.36 8.48 -11.76
CA LEU A 16 -0.78 7.62 -12.06
C LEU A 16 -0.96 7.47 -13.58
N ALA A 17 -0.86 8.56 -14.34
CA ALA A 17 -0.94 8.54 -15.79
C ALA A 17 0.20 7.73 -16.43
N VAL A 18 1.41 7.81 -15.89
CA VAL A 18 2.57 7.04 -16.35
C VAL A 18 2.37 5.54 -16.10
N PHE A 19 1.90 5.16 -14.91
CA PHE A 19 1.61 3.75 -14.59
C PHE A 19 0.46 3.19 -15.45
N GLN A 20 -0.62 3.95 -15.61
CA GLN A 20 -1.74 3.57 -16.48
C GLN A 20 -1.30 3.40 -17.93
N ARG A 21 -0.45 4.30 -18.44
CA ARG A 21 0.12 4.19 -19.80
C ARG A 21 1.00 2.95 -19.91
N CYS A 22 1.81 2.65 -18.90
CA CYS A 22 2.64 1.46 -18.89
C CYS A 22 1.80 0.18 -18.95
N ILE A 23 0.77 0.03 -18.10
CA ILE A 23 -0.12 -1.13 -18.14
C ILE A 23 -0.88 -1.20 -19.47
N TYR A 24 -1.28 -0.07 -20.03
CA TYR A 24 -1.97 -0.03 -21.32
C TYR A 24 -1.10 -0.54 -22.47
N VAL A 25 0.20 -0.28 -22.42
CA VAL A 25 1.19 -0.74 -23.42
C VAL A 25 1.63 -2.18 -23.14
N HIS A 26 1.83 -2.54 -21.88
CA HIS A 26 2.29 -3.85 -21.42
C HIS A 26 1.16 -4.69 -20.80
N ARG A 27 -0.01 -4.74 -21.46
CA ARG A 27 -1.21 -5.42 -20.91
C ARG A 27 -1.00 -6.91 -20.63
N ASN A 28 -0.15 -7.55 -21.43
CA ASN A 28 0.18 -8.97 -21.30
C ASN A 28 1.34 -9.22 -20.33
N ASP A 29 2.04 -8.16 -19.88
CA ASP A 29 3.14 -8.26 -18.91
C ASP A 29 3.16 -7.04 -17.97
N PRO A 30 2.17 -6.91 -17.07
CA PRO A 30 2.11 -5.81 -16.12
C PRO A 30 3.30 -5.79 -15.14
N ALA A 31 4.06 -6.90 -15.02
CA ALA A 31 5.27 -6.96 -14.22
C ALA A 31 6.37 -6.03 -14.75
N SER A 32 6.41 -5.75 -16.06
CA SER A 32 7.30 -4.74 -16.67
C SER A 32 7.05 -3.31 -16.16
N CYS A 33 5.92 -3.06 -15.51
CA CYS A 33 5.54 -1.75 -14.98
C CYS A 33 5.89 -1.56 -13.50
N THR A 34 6.82 -2.35 -12.96
CA THR A 34 7.24 -2.27 -11.55
C THR A 34 7.81 -0.89 -11.19
N GLN A 35 8.58 -0.29 -12.10
CA GLN A 35 9.21 1.01 -11.87
C GLN A 35 8.18 2.15 -11.76
N PRO A 36 7.24 2.34 -12.72
CA PRO A 36 6.19 3.35 -12.56
C PRO A 36 5.21 3.04 -11.43
N GLN A 37 5.03 1.76 -11.07
CA GLN A 37 4.26 1.36 -9.88
C GLN A 37 4.92 1.85 -8.58
N GLN A 38 6.25 1.72 -8.46
CA GLN A 38 7.00 2.18 -7.30
C GLN A 38 6.98 3.71 -7.17
N GLU A 39 7.10 4.43 -8.29
CA GLU A 39 7.02 5.90 -8.33
C GLU A 39 5.64 6.40 -7.89
N LEU A 40 4.57 5.76 -8.36
CA LEU A 40 3.20 6.04 -7.92
C LEU A 40 3.02 5.74 -6.42
N ALA A 41 3.53 4.61 -5.95
CA ALA A 41 3.48 4.24 -4.53
C ALA A 41 4.25 5.24 -3.64
N LYS A 42 5.38 5.77 -4.14
CA LYS A 42 6.18 6.80 -3.47
C LYS A 42 5.45 8.14 -3.44
N CYS A 43 4.81 8.53 -4.53
CA CYS A 43 3.98 9.73 -4.56
C CYS A 43 2.78 9.61 -3.61
N ALA A 44 2.05 8.50 -3.66
CA ALA A 44 0.93 8.24 -2.75
C ALA A 44 1.38 8.25 -1.27
N SER A 45 2.58 7.71 -1.00
CA SER A 45 3.20 7.79 0.33
C SER A 45 3.54 9.21 0.76
N ASN A 46 3.90 10.11 -0.16
CA ASN A 46 4.29 11.48 0.15
C ASN A 46 3.10 12.45 0.17
N ALA A 47 2.10 12.24 -0.69
CA ALA A 47 0.92 13.10 -0.82
C ALA A 47 -0.09 12.87 0.32
N VAL A 48 -0.03 11.71 0.98
CA VAL A 48 -0.92 11.38 2.09
C VAL A 48 -0.12 11.40 3.40
N PRO A 49 -0.12 12.51 4.16
CA PRO A 49 0.58 12.59 5.46
C PRO A 49 0.11 11.51 6.45
N MET A 50 -1.13 11.02 6.28
CA MET A 50 -1.66 9.87 7.00
C MET A 50 -0.90 8.57 6.66
N LEU A 51 -0.50 8.35 5.40
CA LEU A 51 0.26 7.17 4.98
C LEU A 51 1.71 7.22 5.50
N GLN A 52 2.33 8.40 5.56
CA GLN A 52 3.61 8.59 6.26
C GLN A 52 3.48 8.24 7.75
N THR A 53 2.40 8.67 8.39
CA THR A 53 2.15 8.37 9.80
C THR A 53 1.91 6.88 10.02
N ILE A 54 1.13 6.21 9.17
CA ILE A 54 0.94 4.76 9.21
C ILE A 54 2.27 4.05 9.00
N LYS A 55 3.08 4.45 8.02
CA LYS A 55 4.37 3.82 7.74
C LYS A 55 5.37 4.02 8.90
N ARG A 56 5.34 5.17 9.58
CA ARG A 56 6.16 5.45 10.76
C ARG A 56 5.70 4.65 11.98
N THR A 57 4.40 4.64 12.26
CA THR A 57 3.82 4.02 13.46
C THR A 57 3.67 2.50 13.31
N CYS A 58 3.13 2.04 12.18
CA CYS A 58 2.82 0.65 11.88
C CYS A 58 3.89 -0.04 11.02
N GLY A 59 5.01 0.64 10.71
CA GLY A 59 6.05 0.11 9.83
C GLY A 59 6.68 -1.21 10.29
N HIS A 60 6.64 -1.52 11.59
CA HIS A 60 7.07 -2.81 12.11
C HIS A 60 6.09 -3.94 11.73
N LEU A 61 4.78 -3.70 11.83
CA LEU A 61 3.73 -4.66 11.45
C LEU A 61 3.74 -4.93 9.94
N ILE A 62 4.02 -3.90 9.13
CA ILE A 62 4.23 -4.07 7.67
C ILE A 62 5.36 -5.04 7.42
N ARG A 63 6.52 -4.86 8.09
CA ARG A 63 7.67 -5.76 7.94
C ARG A 63 7.38 -7.17 8.43
N GLU A 64 6.64 -7.32 9.54
CA GLU A 64 6.28 -8.64 10.05
C GLU A 64 5.36 -9.39 9.10
N TYR A 65 4.38 -8.70 8.51
CA TYR A 65 3.51 -9.29 7.50
C TYR A 65 4.31 -9.69 6.25
N ASP A 66 5.18 -8.80 5.76
CA ASP A 66 6.05 -9.07 4.61
C ASP A 66 7.01 -10.25 4.84
N GLN A 67 7.59 -10.33 6.04
CA GLN A 67 8.41 -11.48 6.46
C GLN A 67 7.60 -12.78 6.51
N CYS A 68 6.35 -12.71 6.96
CA CYS A 68 5.46 -13.87 6.95
C CYS A 68 5.16 -14.35 5.51
N LEU A 69 4.89 -13.42 4.60
CA LEU A 69 4.70 -13.72 3.19
C LEU A 69 5.97 -14.33 2.58
N ALA A 70 7.14 -13.74 2.85
CA ALA A 70 8.43 -14.22 2.35
C ALA A 70 8.80 -15.61 2.89
N ALA A 71 8.51 -15.88 4.16
CA ALA A 71 8.73 -17.18 4.80
C ALA A 71 7.78 -18.27 4.29
N ASN A 72 6.60 -17.88 3.80
CA ASN A 72 5.56 -18.78 3.29
C ASN A 72 5.33 -18.61 1.78
N LYS A 73 6.34 -18.14 1.03
CA LYS A 73 6.22 -17.81 -0.40
C LYS A 73 5.77 -18.99 -1.30
N ASP A 74 6.04 -20.21 -0.83
CA ASP A 74 5.72 -21.46 -1.53
C ASP A 74 4.44 -22.12 -0.97
N ALA A 75 3.81 -21.53 0.05
CA ALA A 75 2.59 -22.03 0.66
C ALA A 75 1.36 -21.69 -0.18
N SER A 76 0.30 -22.50 -0.06
CA SER A 76 -0.97 -22.23 -0.73
C SER A 76 -1.65 -20.98 -0.14
N SER A 77 -2.52 -20.31 -0.90
CA SER A 77 -3.25 -19.13 -0.40
C SER A 77 -4.01 -19.37 0.91
N ASP A 78 -4.58 -20.56 1.11
CA ASP A 78 -5.24 -20.96 2.37
C ASP A 78 -4.26 -21.06 3.55
N GLU A 79 -3.07 -21.61 3.33
CA GLU A 79 -2.03 -21.71 4.36
C GLU A 79 -1.48 -20.32 4.71
N LEU A 80 -1.25 -19.48 3.71
CA LEU A 80 -0.88 -18.07 3.86
C LEU A 80 -1.95 -17.29 4.65
N ALA A 81 -3.23 -17.54 4.39
CA ALA A 81 -4.31 -16.95 5.15
C ALA A 81 -4.25 -17.37 6.62
N VAL A 82 -4.02 -18.64 6.93
CA VAL A 82 -3.90 -19.08 8.33
C VAL A 82 -2.67 -18.48 9.01
N GLN A 83 -1.52 -18.47 8.33
CA GLN A 83 -0.24 -18.07 8.92
C GLN A 83 -0.07 -16.55 9.04
N CYS A 84 -0.55 -15.78 8.06
CA CYS A 84 -0.26 -14.35 7.95
C CYS A 84 -1.47 -13.44 8.20
N THR A 85 -2.70 -13.95 8.28
CA THR A 85 -3.90 -13.11 8.55
C THR A 85 -3.86 -12.43 9.91
N SER A 86 -3.26 -13.05 10.93
CA SER A 86 -3.09 -12.43 12.25
C SER A 86 -2.24 -11.15 12.18
N LYS A 87 -1.15 -11.18 11.40
CA LYS A 87 -0.25 -10.05 11.17
C LYS A 87 -0.90 -8.98 10.30
N LEU A 88 -1.69 -9.40 9.30
CA LEU A 88 -2.51 -8.49 8.49
C LEU A 88 -3.55 -7.75 9.35
N ARG A 89 -4.21 -8.46 10.27
CA ARG A 89 -5.19 -7.88 11.19
C ARG A 89 -4.54 -6.82 12.09
N ALA A 90 -3.39 -7.14 12.70
CA ALA A 90 -2.66 -6.19 13.53
C ALA A 90 -2.26 -4.93 12.75
N LEU A 91 -1.81 -5.08 11.49
CA LEU A 91 -1.51 -3.96 10.61
C LEU A 91 -2.76 -3.12 10.32
N ALA A 92 -3.90 -3.75 10.05
CA ALA A 92 -5.17 -3.07 9.80
C ALA A 92 -5.66 -2.29 11.03
N GLU A 93 -5.56 -2.89 12.22
CA GLU A 93 -5.90 -2.24 13.49
C GLU A 93 -5.01 -1.02 13.76
N CYS A 94 -3.70 -1.14 13.50
CA CYS A 94 -2.77 -0.02 13.64
C CYS A 94 -3.07 1.10 12.62
N ALA A 95 -3.37 0.76 11.37
CA ALA A 95 -3.72 1.73 10.35
C ALA A 95 -5.03 2.48 10.69
N GLU A 96 -6.04 1.76 11.19
CA GLU A 96 -7.30 2.37 11.65
C GLU A 96 -7.09 3.25 12.88
N ALA A 97 -6.25 2.84 13.84
CA ALA A 97 -5.90 3.66 15.00
C ALA A 97 -5.19 4.97 14.61
N VAL A 98 -4.26 4.89 13.65
CA VAL A 98 -3.59 6.09 13.10
C VAL A 98 -4.58 6.99 12.38
N LYS A 99 -5.49 6.42 11.60
CA LYS A 99 -6.54 7.17 10.89
C LYS A 99 -7.50 7.86 11.85
N LEU A 100 -7.95 7.18 12.90
CA LEU A 100 -8.78 7.75 13.97
C LEU A 100 -8.08 8.92 14.67
N ASN A 101 -6.79 8.78 14.99
CA ASN A 101 -5.98 9.84 15.60
C ASN A 101 -5.66 11.00 14.65
N SER A 102 -5.71 10.77 13.33
CA SER A 102 -5.46 11.81 12.32
C SER A 102 -6.72 12.61 11.96
N GLN A 103 -7.91 12.16 12.40
CA GLN A 103 -9.19 12.83 12.19
C GLN A 103 -9.62 13.71 13.37
N THR A 104 -8.97 13.56 14.52
CA THR A 104 -9.21 14.32 15.76
C THR A 104 -8.18 15.43 16.01
N ALA A 105 -7.26 15.68 15.08
CA ALA A 105 -6.21 16.70 15.16
C ALA A 105 -6.45 17.87 14.20
#